data_AF-A0A8T5UWZ4-F1
#
_entry.id   AF-A0A8T5UWZ4-F1
#
_cell.length_a   1.000
_cell.length_b   1.000
_cell.length_c   1.000
_cell.angle_alpha   90.00
_cell.angle_beta   90.00
_cell.angle_gamma   90.00
#
_symmetry.space_group_name_H-M   'P 1'
#
loop_
_entity.id
_entity.type
_entity.pdbx_description
1 polymer ?
#
loop_
_entity_poly.entity_id
_entity_poly.type
_entity_poly.pdbx_seq_one_letter_code
_entity_poly.pdbx_strand_id
1 'polypeptide(L)'
;MVMVVSTSWFPTSKSSEVGKKYLEILKQFPQDKTISKIIVPVGVRTTTDGMKAFSISEIKEGKLKEFMDIAYKQILIYSEIEGYKTEMEFFMSGAEALPLVGLEMPDL
;
A
#
# COMPACT_ATOMS: atom_id res chain seq x y z
N MET A 1 -10.02 1.92 12.55
CA MET A 1 -8.60 1.72 12.14
C MET A 1 -8.53 0.75 10.96
N VAL A 2 -7.72 1.06 9.96
CA VAL A 2 -7.48 0.16 8.82
C VAL A 2 -5.99 -0.06 8.66
N MET A 3 -5.55 -1.32 8.71
CA MET A 3 -4.20 -1.72 8.35
C MET A 3 -4.17 -2.06 6.86
N VAL A 4 -3.23 -1.47 6.12
CA VAL A 4 -3.06 -1.74 4.70
C VAL A 4 -1.71 -2.40 4.48
N VAL A 5 -1.72 -3.54 3.82
CA VAL A 5 -0.53 -4.20 3.29
C VAL A 5 -0.54 -3.99 1.78
N SER A 6 0.43 -3.23 1.28
CA SER A 6 0.63 -3.07 -0.16
C SER A 6 1.77 -3.97 -0.58
N THR A 7 1.49 -4.91 -1.47
CA THR A 7 2.48 -5.87 -1.97
C THR A 7 2.67 -5.67 -3.46
N SER A 8 3.92 -5.74 -3.92
CA SER A 8 4.25 -5.74 -5.34
C SER A 8 5.21 -6.86 -5.69
N TRP A 9 5.10 -7.32 -6.94
CA TRP A 9 5.99 -8.31 -7.54
C TRP A 9 6.50 -7.79 -8.85
N PHE A 10 7.77 -8.04 -9.14
CA PHE A 10 8.38 -7.63 -10.40
C PHE A 10 9.55 -8.54 -10.76
N PRO A 11 9.85 -8.71 -12.08
CA PRO A 11 11.02 -9.47 -12.51
C PRO A 11 12.32 -8.90 -11.93
N THR A 12 13.27 -9.76 -11.56
CA THR A 12 14.58 -9.31 -11.05
C THR A 12 15.30 -8.38 -12.03
N SER A 13 15.15 -8.60 -13.34
CA SER A 13 15.68 -7.74 -14.40
C SER A 13 15.16 -6.30 -14.38
N LYS A 14 14.01 -6.06 -13.73
CA LYS A 14 13.37 -4.75 -13.58
C LYS A 14 13.70 -4.05 -12.26
N SER A 15 14.48 -4.65 -11.36
CA SER A 15 14.72 -4.12 -10.01
C SER A 15 15.29 -2.69 -9.99
N SER A 16 16.23 -2.37 -10.88
CA SER A 16 16.81 -1.02 -10.97
C SER A 16 15.79 0.02 -11.43
N GLU A 17 14.93 -0.37 -12.37
CA GLU A 17 13.84 0.49 -12.88
C GLU A 17 12.82 0.78 -11.78
N VAL A 18 12.38 -0.26 -11.05
CA VAL A 18 11.47 -0.13 -9.90
C VAL A 18 12.08 0.74 -8.81
N GLY A 19 13.36 0.53 -8.46
CA GLY A 19 14.04 1.33 -7.45
C GLY A 19 14.13 2.83 -7.80
N LYS A 20 14.36 3.16 -9.08
CA LYS A 20 14.35 4.55 -9.55
C LYS A 20 12.95 5.17 -9.47
N LYS A 21 11.91 4.46 -9.94
CA LYS A 21 10.52 4.92 -9.81
C LYS A 21 10.10 5.11 -8.35
N TYR A 22 10.57 4.26 -7.45
CA TYR A 22 10.34 4.43 -6.01
C TYR A 22 10.89 5.75 -5.49
N LEU A 23 12.13 6.11 -5.86
CA LEU A 23 12.72 7.39 -5.47
C LEU A 23 12.00 8.60 -6.08
N GLU A 24 11.45 8.48 -7.29
CA GLU A 24 10.61 9.52 -7.90
C GLU A 24 9.28 9.69 -7.17
N ILE A 25 8.61 8.58 -6.84
CA ILE A 25 7.36 8.57 -6.09
C ILE A 25 7.54 9.20 -4.71
N LEU A 26 8.63 8.89 -3.99
CA LEU A 26 8.89 9.52 -2.68
C LEU A 26 9.02 11.05 -2.76
N LYS A 27 9.49 11.59 -3.89
CA LYS A 27 9.58 13.04 -4.10
C LYS A 27 8.23 13.66 -4.45
N GLN A 28 7.44 12.98 -5.29
CA GLN A 28 6.13 13.47 -5.75
C GLN A 28 5.04 13.32 -4.68
N PHE A 29 5.12 12.26 -3.89
CA PHE A 29 4.16 11.88 -2.85
C PHE A 29 4.89 11.69 -1.52
N PRO A 30 5.37 12.78 -0.90
CA PRO A 30 6.03 12.69 0.39
C PRO A 30 5.08 12.10 1.43
N GLN A 31 5.63 11.37 2.39
CA GLN A 31 4.84 10.73 3.44
C GLN A 31 4.07 11.78 4.25
N ASP A 32 2.73 11.68 4.23
CA ASP A 32 1.86 12.49 5.07
C ASP A 32 1.43 11.72 6.33
N LYS A 33 2.03 12.10 7.47
CA LYS A 33 1.73 11.52 8.79
C LYS A 33 0.32 11.85 9.29
N THR A 34 -0.41 12.77 8.64
CA THR A 34 -1.80 13.08 8.95
C THR A 34 -2.79 12.11 8.29
N ILE A 35 -2.34 11.36 7.28
CA ILE A 35 -3.14 10.34 6.57
C ILE A 35 -2.84 8.94 7.13
N SER A 36 -1.55 8.61 7.27
CA SER A 36 -1.13 7.26 7.68
C SER A 36 0.14 7.26 8.52
N LYS A 37 0.27 6.23 9.35
CA LYS A 37 1.50 5.88 10.05
C LYS A 37 2.10 4.67 9.34
N ILE A 38 3.31 4.82 8.82
CA ILE A 38 4.03 3.72 8.19
C ILE A 38 4.62 2.83 9.30
N ILE A 39 4.29 1.54 9.25
CA ILE A 39 4.83 0.49 10.13
C ILE A 39 6.05 -0.15 9.47
N VAL A 40 5.94 -0.51 8.19
CA VAL A 40 7.04 -1.01 7.37
C VAL A 40 7.14 -0.14 6.12
N PRO A 41 8.16 0.73 5.99
CA PRO A 41 8.28 1.63 4.85
C PRO A 41 8.62 0.89 3.56
N VAL A 42 9.57 -0.04 3.63
CA VAL A 42 10.03 -0.84 2.50
C VAL A 42 10.51 -2.19 3.03
N GLY A 43 9.74 -3.24 2.78
CA GLY A 43 10.18 -4.62 2.89
C GLY A 43 10.49 -5.16 1.50
N VAL A 44 11.61 -5.86 1.33
CA VAL A 44 11.97 -6.51 0.05
C VAL A 44 12.49 -7.90 0.33
N ARG A 45 12.08 -8.86 -0.49
CA ARG A 45 12.68 -10.19 -0.54
C ARG A 45 12.70 -10.73 -1.96
N THR A 46 13.60 -11.66 -2.22
CA THR A 46 13.58 -12.47 -3.44
C THR A 46 12.51 -13.56 -3.34
N THR A 47 12.06 -14.01 -4.49
CA THR A 47 11.13 -15.13 -4.71
C THR A 47 11.68 -15.99 -5.85
N THR A 48 11.09 -17.16 -6.08
CA THR A 48 11.42 -17.98 -7.25
C THR A 48 11.10 -17.28 -8.57
N ASP A 49 10.14 -16.34 -8.56
CA ASP A 49 9.59 -15.70 -9.77
C ASP A 49 10.08 -14.26 -9.96
N GLY A 50 11.04 -13.81 -9.15
CA GLY A 50 11.56 -12.44 -9.18
C GLY A 50 11.65 -11.82 -7.78
N MET A 51 11.25 -10.56 -7.67
CA MET A 51 11.28 -9.80 -6.43
C MET A 51 9.87 -9.63 -5.86
N LYS A 52 9.77 -9.60 -4.54
CA LYS A 52 8.58 -9.15 -3.80
C LYS A 52 8.96 -7.95 -2.94
N ALA A 53 8.26 -6.84 -3.12
CA ALA A 53 8.33 -5.70 -2.20
C ALA A 53 6.99 -5.53 -1.49
N PHE A 54 7.01 -5.01 -0.27
CA PHE A 54 5.80 -4.71 0.47
C PHE A 54 5.99 -3.53 1.42
N SER A 55 4.89 -2.86 1.75
CA SER A 55 4.82 -1.88 2.82
C SER A 55 3.62 -2.19 3.72
N ILE A 56 3.69 -1.72 4.95
CA ILE A 56 2.60 -1.86 5.92
C ILE A 56 2.32 -0.47 6.48
N SER A 57 1.07 -0.04 6.37
CA SER A 57 0.61 1.26 6.86
C SER A 57 -0.63 1.11 7.74
N GLU A 58 -0.65 1.86 8.82
CA GLU A 58 -1.81 2.07 9.66
C GLU A 58 -2.49 3.37 9.20
N ILE A 59 -3.73 3.27 8.69
CA ILE A 59 -4.47 4.41 8.16
C ILE A 59 -5.28 5.05 9.29
N LYS A 60 -5.18 6.37 9.38
CA LYS A 60 -5.94 7.14 10.37
C LYS A 60 -7.43 7.08 10.06
N GLU A 61 -8.25 7.19 11.09
CA GLU A 61 -9.70 7.18 10.99
C GLU A 61 -10.21 8.24 10.00
N GLY A 62 -11.17 7.87 9.14
CA GLY A 62 -11.71 8.74 8.10
C GLY A 62 -10.75 9.05 6.93
N LYS A 63 -9.50 8.57 6.96
CA LYS A 63 -8.47 8.88 5.95
C LYS A 63 -8.29 7.81 4.87
N LEU A 64 -9.09 6.75 4.91
CA LEU A 64 -8.99 5.63 3.95
C LEU A 64 -9.13 6.10 2.49
N LYS A 65 -10.10 6.97 2.19
CA LYS A 65 -10.29 7.48 0.83
C LYS A 65 -9.09 8.26 0.32
N GLU A 66 -8.58 9.20 1.13
CA GLU A 66 -7.40 10.01 0.79
C GLU A 66 -6.17 9.13 0.57
N PHE A 67 -5.96 8.12 1.42
CA PHE A 67 -4.91 7.13 1.26
C PHE A 67 -5.03 6.37 -0.07
N MET A 68 -6.23 5.87 -0.41
CA MET A 68 -6.47 5.14 -1.66
C MET A 68 -6.23 6.02 -2.89
N ASP A 69 -6.66 7.28 -2.87
CA ASP A 69 -6.45 8.22 -3.97
C ASP A 69 -4.95 8.45 -4.25
N ILE A 70 -4.11 8.47 -3.21
CA ILE A 70 -2.65 8.54 -3.35
C ILE A 70 -2.09 7.20 -3.84
N ALA A 71 -2.50 6.09 -3.23
CA ALA A 71 -2.00 4.75 -3.55
C ALA A 71 -2.27 4.38 -5.02
N TYR A 72 -3.46 4.67 -5.55
CA TYR A 72 -3.78 4.41 -6.96
C TYR A 72 -2.92 5.22 -7.93
N LYS A 73 -2.60 6.48 -7.60
CA LYS A 73 -1.67 7.29 -8.43
C LYS A 73 -0.28 6.65 -8.46
N GLN A 74 0.21 6.17 -7.31
CA GLN A 74 1.50 5.49 -7.23
C GLN A 74 1.50 4.16 -8.01
N ILE A 75 0.41 3.38 -7.91
CA ILE A 75 0.23 2.13 -8.65
C ILE A 75 0.26 2.37 -10.17
N LEU A 76 -0.42 3.41 -10.66
CA LEU A 76 -0.42 3.75 -12.08
C LEU A 76 1.00 4.06 -12.59
N ILE A 77 1.81 4.77 -11.80
CA ILE A 77 3.21 5.04 -12.15
C ILE A 77 4.01 3.73 -12.28
N TYR A 78 3.83 2.76 -11.39
CA TYR A 78 4.51 1.47 -11.52
C TYR A 78 3.94 0.57 -12.62
N SER A 79 2.67 0.73 -12.99
CA SER A 79 1.98 -0.13 -13.96
C SER A 79 2.61 -0.10 -15.37
N GLU A 80 3.39 0.94 -15.68
CA GLU A 80 4.15 1.03 -16.93
C GLU A 80 5.36 0.08 -16.97
N ILE A 81 5.79 -0.47 -15.83
CA ILE A 81 6.90 -1.43 -15.77
C ILE A 81 6.36 -2.81 -16.15
N GLU A 82 6.89 -3.36 -17.23
CA GLU A 82 6.54 -4.70 -17.68
C GLU A 82 6.74 -5.76 -16.58
N GLY A 83 5.70 -6.58 -16.36
CA GLY A 83 5.71 -7.65 -15.36
C GLY A 83 5.48 -7.18 -13.91
N TYR A 84 5.29 -5.87 -13.68
CA TYR A 84 4.94 -5.36 -12.36
C TYR A 84 3.50 -5.72 -12.01
N LYS A 85 3.31 -6.32 -10.83
CA LYS A 85 2.02 -6.68 -10.26
C LYS A 85 1.91 -6.07 -8.88
N THR A 86 0.71 -5.70 -8.48
CA THR A 86 0.45 -5.12 -7.15
C THR A 86 -0.84 -5.68 -6.55
N GLU A 87 -0.89 -5.72 -5.24
CA GLU A 87 -2.04 -6.08 -4.43
C GLU A 87 -2.09 -5.15 -3.22
N MET A 88 -3.30 -4.73 -2.84
CA MET A 88 -3.55 -4.00 -1.60
C MET A 88 -4.57 -4.77 -0.78
N GLU A 89 -4.15 -5.21 0.40
CA GLU A 89 -5.00 -5.89 1.37
C GLU A 89 -5.40 -4.90 2.47
N PHE A 90 -6.71 -4.82 2.75
CA PHE A 90 -7.26 -3.93 3.77
C PHE A 90 -7.77 -4.76 4.95
N PHE A 91 -7.08 -4.65 6.08
CA PHE A 91 -7.46 -5.30 7.34
C PHE A 91 -8.15 -4.27 8.22
N MET A 92 -9.48 -4.25 8.14
CA MET A 92 -10.36 -3.32 8.83
C MET A 92 -10.67 -3.79 10.26
N SER A 93 -10.63 -2.88 11.23
CA SER A 93 -11.18 -3.16 12.57
C SER A 93 -12.70 -3.37 12.50
N GLY A 94 -13.31 -4.04 13.49
CA GLY A 94 -14.77 -4.20 13.57
C GLY A 94 -15.54 -2.88 13.44
N ALA A 95 -15.06 -1.82 14.08
CA ALA A 95 -15.63 -0.47 13.97
C ALA A 95 -15.66 0.12 12.55
N GLU A 96 -14.77 -0.34 11.65
CA GLU A 96 -14.74 0.10 10.24
C GLU A 96 -15.47 -0.91 9.34
N ALA A 97 -15.39 -2.20 9.65
CA ALA A 97 -15.92 -3.27 8.82
C ALA A 97 -17.43 -3.48 8.98
N LEU A 98 -17.94 -3.42 10.22
CA LEU A 98 -19.37 -3.69 10.51
C LEU A 98 -20.32 -2.68 9.84
N PRO A 99 -20.02 -1.35 9.81
CA PRO A 99 -20.87 -0.40 9.10
C PRO A 99 -21.03 -0.71 7.60
N LEU A 100 -20.02 -1.33 6.97
CA LEU A 100 -20.08 -1.70 5.54
C LEU A 100 -21.14 -2.77 5.23
N VAL A 101 -21.54 -3.55 6.24
CA VAL A 101 -22.57 -4.58 6.14
C VAL A 101 -23.85 -4.22 6.91
N GLY A 102 -23.99 -2.95 7.31
CA GLY A 102 -25.18 -2.44 8.02
C GLY A 102 -25.27 -2.88 9.48
N LEU A 103 -24.14 -3.21 10.11
CA LEU A 103 -24.06 -3.59 11.52
C LEU A 103 -23.29 -2.54 12.33
N GLU A 104 -23.59 -2.46 13.62
CA GLU A 104 -22.85 -1.64 14.57
C GLU A 104 -21.92 -2.52 15.42
N MET A 105 -20.82 -1.94 15.90
CA MET A 105 -19.93 -2.63 16.82
C MET A 105 -20.64 -2.85 18.15
N PRO A 106 -20.72 -4.09 18.67
CA PRO A 106 -21.27 -4.33 20.00
C PRO A 106 -20.35 -3.70 21.07
N ASP A 107 -20.94 -3.26 22.17
CA ASP A 107 -20.20 -2.82 23.35
C ASP A 107 -19.33 -3.99 23.85
N LEU A 108 -18.01 -3.79 23.89
CA LEU A 108 -17.00 -4.75 24.39
C LEU A 108 -16.58 -4.44 25.82
#